data_AF-A0A3N5SBP6-F1
#
_entry.id   AF-A0A3N5SBP6-F1
#
_cell.length_a   1.000
_cell.length_b   1.000
_cell.length_c   1.000
_cell.angle_alpha   90.00
_cell.angle_beta   90.00
_cell.angle_gamma   90.00
#
_symmetry.space_group_name_H-M   'P 1'
#
loop_
_entity.id
_entity.type
_entity.pdbx_description
1 polymer ?
#
loop_
_entity_poly.entity_id
_entity_poly.type
_entity_poly.pdbx_seq_one_letter_code
_entity_poly.pdbx_strand_id
1 'polypeptide(L)'
;MSAKESKIFSKVSLWSTNSGKKIIKQVLLQEKGYKQYSKYRSQSEGKFTEFTKRFLLSLHKKLISDKNPKATMKKFIDEIESNELSLDDSKIDSVLERLSKPDILADRVQRILNSNFVKMTFPVFSALIDSASDFYKEPVSKEVKTSIVDGHVIAIDLSEPMDRIMDADEDIEFLDDYKLMNPYILEIAREKISAGGDSVLKAFEDGFKDARIGQYIDARLKLKPESISDENMIGCYKKYRAVMGTAGRNMAFNMAPLNDIFHLGMAKAAECVGCGNEMEDAIVNGGIKIPSWPLYYSIVTNNVEKAFELTLRKSEIYLDEAKIALEMLPEEMTIKPFLKFLFLTVSHYNQYWFNVMKRRDLFPYFQKNLSISIKNSK
;
A
#
# COMPACT_ATOMS: atom_id res chain seq x y z
N MET A 1 8.12 10.64 12.02
CA MET A 1 6.65 10.56 12.17
C MET A 1 5.99 11.58 11.27
N SER A 2 4.96 11.21 10.50
CA SER A 2 4.01 12.21 9.99
C SER A 2 3.16 12.74 11.16
N ALA A 3 2.68 13.98 11.09
CA ALA A 3 1.76 14.54 12.10
C ALA A 3 0.45 13.72 12.22
N LYS A 4 0.13 12.92 11.20
CA LYS A 4 -1.04 12.04 11.13
C LYS A 4 -0.85 10.78 11.99
N GLU A 5 0.31 10.10 11.87
CA GLU A 5 0.65 8.93 12.70
C GLU A 5 0.74 9.26 14.19
N SER A 6 1.29 10.43 14.54
CA SER A 6 1.44 10.85 15.94
C SER A 6 0.09 11.05 16.65
N LYS A 7 -0.96 11.42 15.90
CA LYS A 7 -2.31 11.57 16.44
C LYS A 7 -3.01 10.23 16.66
N ILE A 8 -2.91 9.31 15.70
CA ILE A 8 -3.57 7.98 15.78
C ILE A 8 -2.96 7.17 16.93
N PHE A 9 -1.64 7.19 17.08
CA PHE A 9 -0.94 6.45 18.14
C PHE A 9 -0.68 7.29 19.40
N SER A 10 -1.41 8.40 19.58
CA SER A 10 -1.34 9.18 20.83
C SER A 10 -1.89 8.36 22.01
N LYS A 11 -1.46 8.68 23.23
CA LYS A 11 -1.93 7.98 24.44
C LYS A 11 -3.46 7.96 24.52
N VAL A 12 -4.11 9.09 24.27
CA VAL A 12 -5.58 9.21 24.30
C VAL A 12 -6.23 8.31 23.25
N SER A 13 -5.71 8.31 22.02
CA SER A 13 -6.21 7.46 20.94
C SER A 13 -6.04 5.98 21.26
N LEU A 14 -4.88 5.56 21.78
CA LEU A 14 -4.63 4.17 22.18
C LEU A 14 -5.60 3.68 23.28
N TRP A 15 -5.94 4.53 24.24
CA TRP A 15 -6.93 4.16 25.27
C TRP A 15 -8.34 3.97 24.72
N SER A 16 -8.65 4.54 23.55
CA SER A 16 -9.97 4.48 22.95
C SER A 16 -10.30 3.15 22.26
N THR A 17 -9.33 2.22 22.15
CA THR A 17 -9.57 0.92 21.49
C THR A 17 -9.01 -0.25 22.29
N ASN A 18 -9.56 -1.46 22.08
CA ASN A 18 -9.09 -2.66 22.77
C ASN A 18 -7.64 -3.01 22.37
N SER A 19 -7.32 -2.89 21.08
CA SER A 19 -5.96 -3.14 20.58
C SER A 19 -4.98 -2.07 21.04
N GLY A 20 -5.41 -0.80 21.13
CA GLY A 20 -4.58 0.29 21.66
C GLY A 20 -4.23 0.11 23.15
N LYS A 21 -5.15 -0.37 23.98
CA LYS A 21 -4.86 -0.75 25.38
C LYS A 21 -3.82 -1.87 25.47
N LYS A 22 -3.87 -2.87 24.56
CA LYS A 22 -2.85 -3.93 24.47
C LYS A 22 -1.49 -3.37 24.05
N ILE A 23 -1.46 -2.44 23.09
CA ILE A 23 -0.22 -1.73 22.70
C ILE A 23 0.38 -1.01 23.91
N ILE A 24 -0.41 -0.23 24.65
CA ILE A 24 0.07 0.46 25.87
C ILE A 24 0.68 -0.52 26.85
N LYS A 25 0.03 -1.66 27.10
CA LYS A 25 0.57 -2.71 27.98
C LYS A 25 1.94 -3.20 27.50
N GLN A 26 2.10 -3.52 26.21
CA GLN A 26 3.39 -3.98 25.68
C GLN A 26 4.48 -2.90 25.76
N VAL A 27 4.12 -1.63 25.58
CA VAL A 27 5.04 -0.49 25.73
C VAL A 27 5.49 -0.35 27.18
N LEU A 28 4.57 -0.41 28.15
CA LEU A 28 4.88 -0.29 29.57
C LEU A 28 5.73 -1.47 30.08
N LEU A 29 5.39 -2.69 29.66
CA LEU A 29 6.11 -3.90 30.04
C LEU A 29 7.37 -4.15 29.20
N GLN A 30 7.64 -3.30 28.20
CA GLN A 30 8.80 -3.42 27.32
C GLN A 30 8.90 -4.83 26.68
N GLU A 31 7.75 -5.32 26.21
CA GLU A 31 7.63 -6.66 25.64
C GLU A 31 8.45 -6.80 24.34
N LYS A 32 8.86 -8.04 24.04
CA LYS A 32 9.74 -8.36 22.90
C LYS A 32 9.20 -7.84 21.57
N GLY A 33 7.88 -7.95 21.33
CA GLY A 33 7.25 -7.47 20.10
C GLY A 33 7.39 -5.96 19.90
N TYR A 34 7.09 -5.18 20.93
CA TYR A 34 7.27 -3.72 20.90
C TYR A 34 8.75 -3.33 20.71
N LYS A 35 9.68 -3.99 21.42
CA LYS A 35 11.13 -3.72 21.26
C LYS A 35 11.61 -3.96 19.83
N GLN A 36 11.22 -5.09 19.23
CA GLN A 36 11.54 -5.40 17.83
C GLN A 36 10.92 -4.37 16.88
N TYR A 37 9.64 -4.01 17.09
CA TYR A 37 8.96 -3.01 16.29
C TYR A 37 9.68 -1.65 16.35
N SER A 38 10.03 -1.19 17.55
CA SER A 38 10.75 0.07 17.73
C SER A 38 12.13 0.05 17.09
N LYS A 39 12.85 -1.09 17.15
CA LYS A 39 14.16 -1.26 16.50
C LYS A 39 14.03 -1.09 14.99
N TYR A 40 13.16 -1.86 14.34
CA TYR A 40 13.01 -1.80 12.88
C TYR A 40 12.50 -0.44 12.43
N ARG A 41 11.52 0.14 13.13
CA ARG A 41 11.03 1.49 12.86
C ARG A 41 12.16 2.52 12.89
N SER A 42 12.94 2.57 13.96
CA SER A 42 14.03 3.55 14.10
C SER A 42 15.11 3.38 13.04
N GLN A 43 15.47 2.14 12.72
CA GLN A 43 16.43 1.84 11.65
C GLN A 43 15.91 2.26 10.27
N SER A 44 14.63 2.02 9.99
CA SER A 44 14.00 2.41 8.74
C SER A 44 13.85 3.92 8.61
N GLU A 45 13.49 4.63 9.68
CA GLU A 45 13.44 6.11 9.69
C GLU A 45 14.80 6.73 9.33
N GLY A 46 15.90 6.17 9.87
CA GLY A 46 17.25 6.63 9.51
C GLY A 46 17.67 6.29 8.07
N LYS A 47 17.24 5.14 7.54
CA LYS A 47 17.54 4.70 6.16
C LYS A 47 16.66 5.36 5.10
N PHE A 48 15.51 5.92 5.49
CA PHE A 48 14.52 6.42 4.54
C PHE A 48 15.07 7.59 3.71
N THR A 49 15.83 8.50 4.33
CA THR A 49 16.48 9.61 3.62
C THR A 49 17.47 9.10 2.55
N GLU A 50 18.23 8.05 2.87
CA GLU A 50 19.15 7.44 1.90
C GLU A 50 18.40 6.74 0.77
N PHE A 51 17.29 6.05 1.10
CA PHE A 51 16.40 5.46 0.11
C PHE A 51 15.84 6.50 -0.86
N THR A 52 15.30 7.61 -0.35
CA THR A 52 14.80 8.72 -1.17
C THR A 52 15.89 9.26 -2.10
N LYS A 53 17.11 9.44 -1.59
CA LYS A 53 18.24 9.88 -2.41
C LYS A 53 18.59 8.87 -3.51
N ARG A 54 18.64 7.57 -3.21
CA ARG A 54 18.89 6.52 -4.20
C ARG A 54 17.80 6.51 -5.28
N PHE A 55 16.53 6.59 -4.88
CA PHE A 55 15.41 6.59 -5.81
C PHE A 55 15.45 7.82 -6.74
N LEU A 56 15.64 9.01 -6.18
CA LEU A 56 15.75 10.26 -6.95
C LEU A 56 16.89 10.20 -7.97
N LEU A 57 18.07 9.73 -7.57
CA LEU A 57 19.23 9.60 -8.48
C LEU A 57 18.99 8.58 -9.59
N SER A 58 18.39 7.43 -9.26
CA SER A 58 18.03 6.42 -10.26
C SER A 58 17.02 6.98 -11.27
N LEU A 59 15.99 7.69 -10.80
CA LEU A 59 14.96 8.26 -11.65
C LEU A 59 15.50 9.37 -12.55
N HIS A 60 16.30 10.28 -12.00
CA HIS A 60 16.96 11.33 -12.77
C HIS A 60 17.84 10.74 -13.86
N LYS A 61 18.68 9.76 -13.52
CA LYS A 61 19.55 9.07 -14.48
C LYS A 61 18.75 8.43 -15.61
N LYS A 62 17.66 7.73 -15.30
CA LYS A 62 16.81 7.08 -16.31
C LYS A 62 16.21 8.10 -17.27
N LEU A 63 15.58 9.16 -16.74
CA LEU A 63 14.96 10.22 -17.53
C LEU A 63 15.95 10.87 -18.51
N ILE A 64 17.12 11.31 -18.06
CA ILE A 64 18.08 12.03 -18.92
C ILE A 64 18.83 11.11 -19.88
N SER A 65 18.85 9.80 -19.61
CA SER A 65 19.54 8.82 -20.46
C SER A 65 18.66 8.25 -21.57
N ASP A 66 17.34 8.44 -21.48
CA ASP A 66 16.41 7.93 -22.49
C ASP A 66 16.49 8.79 -23.76
N LYS A 67 16.90 8.14 -24.85
CA LYS A 67 17.01 8.76 -26.17
C LYS A 67 15.68 8.77 -26.94
N ASN A 68 14.70 7.99 -26.50
CA ASN A 68 13.37 7.93 -27.12
C ASN A 68 12.25 7.76 -26.09
N PRO A 69 11.97 8.81 -25.28
CA PRO A 69 10.91 8.80 -24.28
C PRO A 69 9.52 8.46 -24.85
N LYS A 70 9.26 8.79 -26.13
CA LYS A 70 8.00 8.45 -26.82
C LYS A 70 7.84 6.94 -26.97
N ALA A 71 8.89 6.25 -27.39
CA ALA A 71 8.87 4.78 -27.50
C ALA A 71 8.75 4.12 -26.13
N THR A 72 9.41 4.66 -25.10
CA THR A 72 9.31 4.17 -23.72
C THR A 72 7.89 4.33 -23.18
N MET A 73 7.27 5.49 -23.37
CA MET A 73 5.87 5.74 -23.02
C MET A 73 4.95 4.76 -23.74
N LYS A 74 5.07 4.65 -25.07
CA LYS A 74 4.24 3.74 -25.86
C LYS A 74 4.35 2.29 -25.38
N LYS A 75 5.57 1.79 -25.17
CA LYS A 75 5.79 0.43 -24.66
C LYS A 75 5.11 0.21 -23.31
N PHE A 76 5.17 1.20 -22.43
CA PHE A 76 4.53 1.12 -21.12
C PHE A 76 3.00 1.11 -21.24
N ILE A 77 2.41 1.96 -22.09
CA ILE A 77 0.96 1.94 -22.34
C ILE A 77 0.50 0.63 -22.96
N ASP A 78 1.24 0.10 -23.92
CA ASP A 78 0.97 -1.21 -24.55
C ASP A 78 1.06 -2.34 -23.51
N GLU A 79 2.02 -2.27 -22.59
CA GLU A 79 2.19 -3.26 -21.52
C GLU A 79 1.03 -3.20 -20.51
N ILE A 80 0.66 -1.99 -20.05
CA ILE A 80 -0.31 -1.80 -18.97
C ILE A 80 -1.78 -1.74 -19.44
N GLU A 81 -2.01 -1.60 -20.74
CA GLU A 81 -3.33 -1.55 -21.37
C GLU A 81 -4.25 -0.46 -20.78
N SER A 82 -3.70 0.73 -20.46
CA SER A 82 -4.47 1.88 -19.95
C SER A 82 -4.06 3.16 -20.65
N ASN A 83 -4.97 3.69 -21.47
CA ASN A 83 -4.76 4.91 -22.24
C ASN A 83 -4.77 6.17 -21.36
N GLU A 84 -5.42 6.11 -20.20
CA GLU A 84 -5.51 7.21 -19.24
C GLU A 84 -4.14 7.61 -18.70
N LEU A 85 -3.21 6.64 -18.61
CA LEU A 85 -1.83 6.83 -18.20
C LEU A 85 -0.94 7.40 -19.32
N SER A 86 -1.45 7.52 -20.55
CA SER A 86 -0.69 8.09 -21.66
C SER A 86 -0.50 9.58 -21.49
N LEU A 87 0.72 10.04 -21.80
CA LEU A 87 1.05 11.45 -22.01
C LEU A 87 0.95 11.75 -23.51
N ASP A 88 0.46 12.94 -23.87
CA ASP A 88 0.41 13.40 -25.26
C ASP A 88 1.85 13.56 -25.81
N ASP A 89 2.10 13.04 -27.01
CA ASP A 89 3.40 13.09 -27.68
C ASP A 89 3.96 14.51 -27.83
N SER A 90 3.09 15.52 -27.94
CA SER A 90 3.46 16.94 -28.02
C SER A 90 3.95 17.51 -26.69
N LYS A 91 3.57 16.89 -25.56
CA LYS A 91 3.95 17.33 -24.21
C LYS A 91 5.25 16.70 -23.72
N ILE A 92 5.60 15.51 -24.22
CA ILE A 92 6.71 14.68 -23.70
C ILE A 92 8.01 15.49 -23.54
N ASP A 93 8.43 16.24 -24.55
CA ASP A 93 9.70 16.98 -24.51
C ASP A 93 9.69 18.08 -23.43
N SER A 94 8.57 18.80 -23.30
CA SER A 94 8.40 19.84 -22.28
C SER A 94 8.37 19.29 -20.85
N VAL A 95 7.73 18.13 -20.65
CA VAL A 95 7.65 17.45 -19.36
C VAL A 95 9.02 16.90 -18.98
N LEU A 96 9.76 16.33 -19.94
CA LEU A 96 11.12 15.84 -19.73
C LEU A 96 12.08 16.97 -19.35
N GLU A 97 12.02 18.12 -20.04
CA GLU A 97 12.85 19.29 -19.70
C GLU A 97 12.59 19.76 -18.26
N ARG A 98 11.30 19.79 -17.86
CA ARG A 98 10.91 20.13 -16.49
C ARG A 98 11.44 19.12 -15.47
N LEU A 99 11.21 17.82 -15.68
CA LEU A 99 11.63 16.75 -14.78
C LEU A 99 13.16 16.53 -14.76
N SER A 100 13.89 17.03 -15.76
CA SER A 100 15.35 17.03 -15.76
C SER A 100 15.94 17.97 -14.70
N LYS A 101 15.15 18.92 -14.18
CA LYS A 101 15.55 19.85 -13.10
C LYS A 101 15.50 19.11 -11.76
N PRO A 102 16.63 18.98 -11.03
CA PRO A 102 16.69 18.18 -9.80
C PRO A 102 15.66 18.56 -8.73
N ASP A 103 15.41 19.86 -8.53
CA ASP A 103 14.49 20.33 -7.50
C ASP A 103 13.03 19.97 -7.81
N ILE A 104 12.63 20.00 -9.09
CA ILE A 104 11.28 19.62 -9.51
C ILE A 104 11.10 18.11 -9.34
N LEU A 105 12.07 17.31 -9.80
CA LEU A 105 12.00 15.86 -9.65
C LEU A 105 11.99 15.46 -8.16
N ALA A 106 12.77 16.15 -7.33
CA ALA A 106 12.80 15.92 -5.89
C ALA A 106 11.44 16.22 -5.24
N ASP A 107 10.75 17.30 -5.64
CA ASP A 107 9.39 17.60 -5.17
C ASP A 107 8.41 16.48 -5.55
N ARG A 108 8.42 16.03 -6.81
CA ARG A 108 7.54 14.93 -7.26
C ARG A 108 7.80 13.64 -6.50
N VAL A 109 9.06 13.24 -6.37
CA VAL A 109 9.47 12.06 -5.60
C VAL A 109 9.06 12.21 -4.13
N GLN A 110 9.26 13.37 -3.51
CA GLN A 110 8.91 13.59 -2.11
C GLN A 110 7.40 13.50 -1.86
N ARG A 111 6.58 13.93 -2.82
CA ARG A 111 5.11 13.81 -2.77
C ARG A 111 4.62 12.38 -2.91
N ILE A 112 5.22 11.61 -3.83
CA ILE A 112 4.97 10.17 -3.99
C ILE A 112 5.32 9.46 -2.67
N LEU A 113 6.56 9.66 -2.18
CA LEU A 113 7.06 9.05 -0.95
C LEU A 113 6.42 9.56 0.36
N ASN A 114 5.54 10.57 0.30
CA ASN A 114 4.85 11.07 1.48
C ASN A 114 3.62 10.23 1.88
N SER A 115 3.61 8.95 1.51
CA SER A 115 2.59 8.00 1.95
C SER A 115 2.92 7.42 3.34
N ASN A 116 1.91 7.38 4.24
CA ASN A 116 2.02 6.61 5.49
C ASN A 116 2.21 5.12 5.18
N PHE A 117 1.69 4.64 4.04
CA PHE A 117 1.81 3.25 3.63
C PHE A 117 3.27 2.86 3.39
N VAL A 118 4.03 3.71 2.70
CA VAL A 118 5.48 3.51 2.48
C VAL A 118 6.26 3.49 3.79
N LYS A 119 6.03 4.50 4.65
CA LYS A 119 6.76 4.63 5.94
C LYS A 119 6.50 3.45 6.87
N MET A 120 5.29 2.89 6.84
CA MET A 120 4.92 1.73 7.64
C MET A 120 5.38 0.40 7.03
N THR A 121 5.48 0.30 5.71
CA THR A 121 5.86 -0.94 5.02
C THR A 121 7.37 -1.18 5.03
N PHE A 122 8.18 -0.11 4.91
CA PHE A 122 9.64 -0.20 4.92
C PHE A 122 10.22 -1.00 6.12
N PRO A 123 9.82 -0.76 7.39
CA PRO A 123 10.30 -1.55 8.53
C PRO A 123 9.80 -3.00 8.51
N VAL A 124 8.62 -3.26 7.95
CA VAL A 124 8.07 -4.62 7.83
C VAL A 124 8.88 -5.44 6.84
N PHE A 125 9.18 -4.89 5.66
CA PHE A 125 10.02 -5.56 4.67
C PHE A 125 11.44 -5.80 5.18
N SER A 126 12.02 -4.80 5.85
CA SER A 126 13.33 -4.94 6.50
C SER A 126 13.33 -6.09 7.52
N ALA A 127 12.27 -6.21 8.34
CA ALA A 127 12.16 -7.28 9.31
C ALA A 127 12.01 -8.66 8.66
N LEU A 128 11.11 -8.78 7.67
CA LEU A 128 10.86 -10.03 6.97
C LEU A 128 12.12 -10.55 6.26
N ILE A 129 12.82 -9.69 5.52
CA ILE A 129 14.00 -10.11 4.75
C ILE A 129 15.19 -10.45 5.63
N ASP A 130 15.39 -9.74 6.75
CA ASP A 130 16.40 -10.11 7.73
C ASP A 130 16.06 -11.47 8.35
N SER A 131 14.79 -11.70 8.69
CA SER A 131 14.36 -12.96 9.30
C SER A 131 14.43 -14.16 8.34
N ALA A 132 14.14 -13.95 7.05
CA ALA A 132 14.32 -14.97 6.03
C ALA A 132 15.79 -15.29 5.80
N SER A 133 16.65 -14.25 5.72
CA SER A 133 18.10 -14.43 5.59
C SER A 133 18.68 -15.22 6.77
N ASP A 134 18.27 -14.90 8.00
CA ASP A 134 18.68 -15.62 9.20
C ASP A 134 18.19 -17.08 9.20
N PHE A 135 16.95 -17.32 8.77
CA PHE A 135 16.34 -18.65 8.72
C PHE A 135 17.02 -19.57 7.70
N TYR A 136 17.19 -19.09 6.46
CA TYR A 136 17.80 -19.88 5.40
C TYR A 136 19.32 -20.01 5.54
N LYS A 137 19.94 -19.21 6.41
CA LYS A 137 21.41 -19.11 6.57
C LYS A 137 22.12 -18.78 5.24
N GLU A 138 21.39 -18.16 4.32
CA GLU A 138 21.91 -17.74 3.03
C GLU A 138 22.72 -16.45 3.20
N PRO A 139 23.98 -16.40 2.71
CA PRO A 139 24.81 -15.22 2.78
C PRO A 139 24.37 -14.21 1.71
N VAL A 140 23.15 -13.67 1.84
CA VAL A 140 22.66 -12.61 0.98
C VAL A 140 23.30 -11.29 1.40
N SER A 141 23.97 -10.62 0.46
CA SER A 141 24.63 -9.36 0.75
C SER A 141 23.63 -8.29 1.21
N LYS A 142 24.11 -7.36 2.03
CA LYS A 142 23.28 -6.25 2.52
C LYS A 142 22.74 -5.41 1.35
N GLU A 143 23.52 -5.31 0.28
CA GLU A 143 23.19 -4.60 -0.96
C GLU A 143 22.00 -5.26 -1.67
N VAL A 144 22.00 -6.59 -1.82
CA VAL A 144 20.88 -7.33 -2.43
C VAL A 144 19.62 -7.16 -1.59
N LYS A 145 19.70 -7.33 -0.27
CA LYS A 145 18.54 -7.12 0.61
C LYS A 145 17.98 -5.70 0.50
N THR A 146 18.86 -4.70 0.47
CA THR A 146 18.47 -3.29 0.33
C THR A 146 17.81 -3.05 -1.03
N SER A 147 18.36 -3.61 -2.12
CA SER A 147 17.76 -3.49 -3.45
C SER A 147 16.36 -4.10 -3.51
N ILE A 148 16.16 -5.32 -2.99
CA ILE A 148 14.83 -5.96 -3.00
C ILE A 148 13.82 -5.12 -2.21
N VAL A 149 14.19 -4.65 -1.01
CA VAL A 149 13.32 -3.79 -0.19
C VAL A 149 13.00 -2.47 -0.91
N ASP A 150 14.02 -1.76 -1.40
CA ASP A 150 13.85 -0.50 -2.13
C ASP A 150 12.93 -0.71 -3.35
N GLY A 151 13.14 -1.78 -4.11
CA GLY A 151 12.38 -2.08 -5.32
C GLY A 151 10.90 -2.32 -5.06
N HIS A 152 10.56 -3.10 -4.01
CA HIS A 152 9.15 -3.31 -3.63
C HIS A 152 8.52 -2.05 -3.04
N VAL A 153 9.26 -1.23 -2.30
CA VAL A 153 8.76 0.05 -1.81
C VAL A 153 8.45 0.99 -2.98
N ILE A 154 9.33 1.07 -3.99
CA ILE A 154 9.10 1.86 -5.21
C ILE A 154 7.89 1.33 -5.99
N ALA A 155 7.77 0.01 -6.15
CA ALA A 155 6.65 -0.60 -6.87
C ALA A 155 5.30 -0.37 -6.19
N ILE A 156 5.27 -0.43 -4.86
CA ILE A 156 4.09 -0.09 -4.08
C ILE A 156 3.70 1.35 -4.31
N ASP A 157 4.67 2.26 -4.23
CA ASP A 157 4.40 3.68 -4.32
C ASP A 157 4.09 4.15 -5.74
N LEU A 158 4.34 3.32 -6.77
CA LEU A 158 3.86 3.52 -8.14
C LEU A 158 2.32 3.55 -8.21
N SER A 159 1.61 2.88 -7.28
CA SER A 159 0.15 2.93 -7.27
C SER A 159 -0.39 4.32 -6.96
N GLU A 160 0.32 5.12 -6.17
CA GLU A 160 -0.10 6.48 -5.79
C GLU A 160 -0.19 7.45 -6.99
N PRO A 161 0.87 7.68 -7.80
CA PRO A 161 0.77 8.52 -8.98
C PRO A 161 -0.22 7.95 -10.02
N MET A 162 -0.33 6.63 -10.14
CA MET A 162 -1.34 6.01 -11.00
C MET A 162 -2.76 6.32 -10.53
N ASP A 163 -3.06 6.15 -9.23
CA ASP A 163 -4.37 6.46 -8.67
C ASP A 163 -4.71 7.94 -8.83
N ARG A 164 -3.75 8.85 -8.59
CA ARG A 164 -3.97 10.30 -8.80
C ARG A 164 -4.26 10.66 -10.26
N ILE A 165 -3.62 10.00 -11.22
CA ILE A 165 -3.93 10.17 -12.65
C ILE A 165 -5.35 9.69 -12.95
N MET A 166 -5.73 8.52 -12.44
CA MET A 166 -7.05 7.94 -12.69
C MET A 166 -8.18 8.74 -12.04
N ASP A 167 -7.92 9.30 -10.86
CA ASP A 167 -8.90 10.09 -10.10
C ASP A 167 -8.85 11.59 -10.45
N ALA A 168 -7.91 12.01 -11.29
CA ALA A 168 -7.62 13.42 -11.62
C ALA A 168 -7.42 14.29 -10.36
N ASP A 169 -6.77 13.72 -9.34
CA ASP A 169 -6.61 14.28 -7.99
C ASP A 169 -5.28 15.05 -7.83
N GLU A 170 -4.88 15.82 -8.84
CA GLU A 170 -3.80 16.81 -8.74
C GLU A 170 -3.86 17.80 -9.92
N ASP A 171 -3.07 18.89 -9.85
CA ASP A 171 -2.96 19.83 -10.96
C ASP A 171 -2.43 19.14 -12.23
N ILE A 172 -2.89 19.58 -13.40
CA ILE A 172 -2.54 18.97 -14.70
C ILE A 172 -1.03 18.83 -14.89
N GLU A 173 -0.24 19.80 -14.41
CA GLU A 173 1.23 19.72 -14.46
C GLU A 173 1.79 18.49 -13.73
N PHE A 174 1.28 18.20 -12.53
CA PHE A 174 1.69 17.04 -11.74
C PHE A 174 1.24 15.75 -12.40
N LEU A 175 0.02 15.71 -12.94
CA LEU A 175 -0.49 14.54 -13.64
C LEU A 175 0.36 14.23 -14.89
N ASP A 176 0.71 15.24 -15.68
CA ASP A 176 1.59 15.08 -16.85
C ASP A 176 2.99 14.59 -16.43
N ASP A 177 3.54 15.11 -15.33
CA ASP A 177 4.82 14.66 -14.77
C ASP A 177 4.78 13.18 -14.35
N TYR A 178 3.75 12.78 -13.59
CA TYR A 178 3.57 11.39 -13.17
C TYR A 178 3.41 10.43 -14.33
N LYS A 179 2.65 10.82 -15.36
CA LYS A 179 2.51 10.02 -16.58
C LYS A 179 3.88 9.73 -17.19
N LEU A 180 4.74 10.74 -17.33
CA LEU A 180 6.10 10.53 -17.85
C LEU A 180 6.98 9.70 -16.90
N MET A 181 6.85 9.87 -15.59
CA MET A 181 7.68 9.17 -14.60
C MET A 181 7.35 7.68 -14.47
N ASN A 182 6.08 7.29 -14.56
CA ASN A 182 5.60 5.92 -14.34
C ASN A 182 6.41 4.80 -15.05
N PRO A 183 6.69 4.87 -16.37
CA PRO A 183 7.50 3.84 -17.03
C PRO A 183 8.88 3.65 -16.39
N TYR A 184 9.54 4.75 -16.02
CA TYR A 184 10.88 4.70 -15.42
C TYR A 184 10.83 4.22 -13.96
N ILE A 185 9.80 4.60 -13.20
CA ILE A 185 9.59 4.11 -11.83
C ILE A 185 9.42 2.59 -11.84
N LEU A 186 8.60 2.05 -12.75
CA LEU A 186 8.41 0.60 -12.90
C LEU A 186 9.70 -0.10 -13.30
N GLU A 187 10.46 0.46 -14.24
CA GLU A 187 11.77 -0.08 -14.63
C GLU A 187 12.76 -0.13 -13.47
N ILE A 188 12.85 0.94 -12.66
CA ILE A 188 13.73 1.00 -11.49
C ILE A 188 13.32 -0.05 -10.45
N ALA A 189 12.02 -0.25 -10.24
CA ALA A 189 11.53 -1.30 -9.35
C ALA A 189 11.98 -2.68 -9.84
N ARG A 190 11.84 -2.97 -11.14
CA ARG A 190 12.28 -4.23 -11.76
C ARG A 190 13.77 -4.47 -11.60
N GLU A 191 14.60 -3.47 -11.91
CA GLU A 191 16.06 -3.54 -11.76
C GLU A 191 16.50 -3.82 -10.33
N LYS A 192 15.81 -3.21 -9.35
CA LYS A 192 16.10 -3.41 -7.93
C LYS A 192 15.65 -4.78 -7.43
N ILE A 193 14.46 -5.23 -7.85
CA ILE A 193 13.89 -6.52 -7.46
C ILE A 193 14.69 -7.68 -8.09
N SER A 194 15.17 -7.52 -9.32
CA SER A 194 15.94 -8.55 -10.03
C SER A 194 17.30 -8.85 -9.39
N ALA A 195 17.79 -7.99 -8.50
CA ALA A 195 18.97 -8.29 -7.66
C ALA A 195 18.76 -9.55 -6.79
N GLY A 196 17.50 -9.93 -6.52
CA GLY A 196 17.16 -11.20 -5.85
C GLY A 196 17.12 -12.43 -6.75
N GLY A 197 17.37 -12.28 -8.05
CA GLY A 197 17.32 -13.36 -9.04
C GLY A 197 16.00 -13.47 -9.80
N ASP A 198 16.01 -14.30 -10.85
CA ASP A 198 14.90 -14.42 -11.80
C ASP A 198 13.60 -14.90 -11.14
N SER A 199 13.67 -15.76 -10.12
CA SER A 199 12.50 -16.23 -9.40
C SER A 199 11.80 -15.13 -8.61
N VAL A 200 12.56 -14.18 -8.06
CA VAL A 200 12.06 -13.01 -7.30
C VAL A 200 11.45 -12.01 -8.27
N LEU A 201 12.11 -11.73 -9.39
CA LEU A 201 11.56 -10.87 -10.45
C LEU A 201 10.28 -11.45 -11.04
N LYS A 202 10.25 -12.75 -11.35
CA LYS A 202 9.05 -13.41 -11.88
C LYS A 202 7.86 -13.30 -10.94
N ALA A 203 8.08 -13.54 -9.64
CA ALA A 203 7.02 -13.37 -8.64
C ALA A 203 6.48 -11.93 -8.64
N PHE A 204 7.35 -10.92 -8.76
CA PHE A 204 6.94 -9.53 -8.91
C PHE A 204 6.08 -9.30 -10.15
N GLU A 205 6.49 -9.78 -11.33
CA GLU A 205 5.73 -9.60 -12.57
C GLU A 205 4.34 -10.26 -12.51
N ASP A 206 4.26 -11.46 -11.93
CA ASP A 206 2.98 -12.16 -11.75
C ASP A 206 2.06 -11.39 -10.79
N GLY A 207 2.61 -10.89 -9.68
CA GLY A 207 1.89 -10.02 -8.75
C GLY A 207 1.44 -8.69 -9.36
N PHE A 208 2.28 -8.08 -10.20
CA PHE A 208 1.97 -6.82 -10.88
C PHE A 208 0.80 -6.99 -11.87
N LYS A 209 0.79 -8.08 -12.66
CA LYS A 209 -0.34 -8.44 -13.53
C LYS A 209 -1.63 -8.65 -12.73
N ASP A 210 -1.53 -9.35 -11.60
CA ASP A 210 -2.68 -9.59 -10.73
C ASP A 210 -3.25 -8.31 -10.10
N ALA A 211 -2.39 -7.36 -9.73
CA ALA A 211 -2.79 -6.07 -9.20
C ALA A 211 -3.54 -5.24 -10.25
N ARG A 212 -3.09 -5.28 -11.51
CA ARG A 212 -3.76 -4.59 -12.64
C ARG A 212 -5.18 -5.10 -12.87
N ILE A 213 -5.42 -6.40 -12.72
CA ILE A 213 -6.79 -6.96 -12.79
C ILE A 213 -7.68 -6.31 -11.71
N GLY A 214 -7.17 -6.18 -10.48
CA GLY A 214 -7.89 -5.50 -9.40
C GLY A 214 -8.18 -4.04 -9.72
N GLN A 215 -7.22 -3.31 -10.29
CA GLN A 215 -7.38 -1.91 -10.71
C GLN A 215 -8.42 -1.75 -11.83
N TYR A 216 -8.43 -2.65 -12.80
CA TYR A 216 -9.42 -2.65 -13.88
C TYR A 216 -10.85 -2.87 -13.35
N ILE A 217 -11.02 -3.79 -12.39
CA ILE A 217 -12.33 -4.00 -11.74
C ILE A 217 -12.74 -2.74 -10.95
N ASP A 218 -11.81 -2.11 -10.23
CA ASP A 218 -12.03 -0.87 -9.49
C ASP A 218 -12.57 0.25 -10.40
N ALA A 219 -11.89 0.52 -11.52
CA ALA A 219 -12.30 1.51 -12.51
C ALA A 219 -13.69 1.22 -13.10
N ARG A 220 -14.01 -0.05 -13.38
CA ARG A 220 -15.32 -0.44 -13.90
C ARG A 220 -16.45 -0.21 -12.90
N LEU A 221 -16.21 -0.44 -11.61
CA LEU A 221 -17.22 -0.24 -10.57
C LEU A 221 -17.50 1.23 -10.31
N LYS A 222 -16.51 2.12 -10.52
CA LYS A 222 -16.73 3.58 -10.47
C LYS A 222 -17.78 4.04 -11.49
N LEU A 223 -17.90 3.36 -12.64
CA LEU A 223 -18.88 3.69 -13.69
C LEU A 223 -20.31 3.23 -13.37
N LYS A 224 -20.48 2.17 -12.56
CA LYS A 224 -21.79 1.63 -12.15
C LYS A 224 -21.78 1.21 -10.67
N PRO A 225 -21.75 2.16 -9.74
CA PRO A 225 -21.55 1.88 -8.32
C PRO A 225 -22.60 0.95 -7.71
N GLU A 226 -23.83 0.99 -8.22
CA GLU A 226 -24.95 0.15 -7.79
C GLU A 226 -24.84 -1.33 -8.18
N SER A 227 -23.95 -1.66 -9.11
CA SER A 227 -23.72 -3.04 -9.58
C SER A 227 -22.69 -3.81 -8.72
N ILE A 228 -22.28 -3.24 -7.59
CA ILE A 228 -21.28 -3.83 -6.71
C ILE A 228 -21.78 -5.13 -6.04
N SER A 229 -20.96 -6.16 -6.07
CA SER A 229 -21.20 -7.47 -5.45
C SER A 229 -20.03 -7.89 -4.55
N ASP A 230 -20.20 -8.97 -3.79
CA ASP A 230 -19.11 -9.52 -2.97
C ASP A 230 -17.94 -9.99 -3.84
N GLU A 231 -18.22 -10.64 -4.98
CA GLU A 231 -17.20 -11.08 -5.94
C GLU A 231 -16.41 -9.90 -6.51
N ASN A 232 -17.13 -8.81 -6.84
CA ASN A 232 -16.52 -7.58 -7.34
C ASN A 232 -15.61 -6.96 -6.27
N MET A 233 -16.05 -6.94 -5.02
CA MET A 233 -15.25 -6.43 -3.90
C MET A 233 -14.01 -7.28 -3.61
N ILE A 234 -14.13 -8.62 -3.66
CA ILE A 234 -12.98 -9.53 -3.57
C ILE A 234 -12.01 -9.26 -4.72
N GLY A 235 -12.53 -9.01 -5.93
CA GLY A 235 -11.74 -8.62 -7.10
C GLY A 235 -10.96 -7.32 -6.91
N CYS A 236 -11.60 -6.25 -6.40
CA CYS A 236 -10.93 -4.99 -6.10
C CYS A 236 -9.83 -5.14 -5.05
N TYR A 237 -10.11 -5.90 -3.98
CA TYR A 237 -9.14 -6.13 -2.90
C TYR A 237 -7.95 -6.98 -3.34
N LYS A 238 -8.04 -7.65 -4.51
CA LYS A 238 -6.91 -8.33 -5.14
C LYS A 238 -5.71 -7.40 -5.33
N LYS A 239 -5.90 -6.09 -5.52
CA LYS A 239 -4.77 -5.14 -5.65
C LYS A 239 -3.88 -5.12 -4.41
N TYR A 240 -4.48 -5.00 -3.21
CA TYR A 240 -3.75 -5.01 -1.94
C TYR A 240 -3.06 -6.35 -1.72
N ARG A 241 -3.79 -7.45 -1.97
CA ARG A 241 -3.28 -8.82 -1.85
C ARG A 241 -2.09 -9.07 -2.77
N ALA A 242 -2.22 -8.73 -4.05
CA ALA A 242 -1.22 -9.02 -5.06
C ALA A 242 0.07 -8.24 -4.81
N VAL A 243 -0.03 -6.94 -4.55
CA VAL A 243 1.13 -6.10 -4.26
C VAL A 243 1.83 -6.52 -2.97
N MET A 244 1.10 -6.58 -1.85
CA MET A 244 1.72 -6.84 -0.54
C MET A 244 2.07 -8.31 -0.32
N GLY A 245 1.26 -9.24 -0.82
CA GLY A 245 1.56 -10.67 -0.77
C GLY A 245 2.80 -11.01 -1.58
N THR A 246 2.92 -10.47 -2.78
CA THR A 246 4.11 -10.68 -3.63
C THR A 246 5.36 -10.07 -3.02
N ALA A 247 5.26 -8.87 -2.45
CA ALA A 247 6.37 -8.28 -1.72
C ALA A 247 6.78 -9.16 -0.52
N GLY A 248 5.82 -9.66 0.26
CA GLY A 248 6.07 -10.63 1.33
C GLY A 248 6.80 -11.88 0.85
N ARG A 249 6.33 -12.50 -0.23
CA ARG A 249 6.98 -13.64 -0.91
C ARG A 249 8.43 -13.32 -1.29
N ASN A 250 8.68 -12.15 -1.83
CA ASN A 250 10.01 -11.73 -2.25
C ASN A 250 10.94 -11.33 -1.10
N MET A 251 10.41 -10.93 0.06
CA MET A 251 11.21 -10.82 1.28
C MET A 251 11.73 -12.18 1.77
N ALA A 252 11.13 -13.29 1.33
CA ALA A 252 11.65 -14.63 1.54
C ALA A 252 12.49 -15.14 0.35
N PHE A 253 12.98 -14.26 -0.53
CA PHE A 253 13.69 -14.61 -1.77
C PHE A 253 12.91 -15.54 -2.69
N ASN A 254 11.58 -15.55 -2.56
CA ASN A 254 10.69 -16.52 -3.20
C ASN A 254 11.06 -18.00 -2.90
N MET A 255 11.66 -18.26 -1.73
CA MET A 255 12.04 -19.59 -1.28
C MET A 255 11.01 -20.16 -0.31
N ALA A 256 10.73 -21.45 -0.45
CA ALA A 256 9.85 -22.19 0.46
C ALA A 256 10.58 -22.56 1.77
N PRO A 257 9.86 -22.63 2.92
CA PRO A 257 8.41 -22.45 3.04
C PRO A 257 7.98 -20.98 3.26
N LEU A 258 8.91 -20.07 3.52
CA LEU A 258 8.58 -18.71 3.97
C LEU A 258 7.90 -17.87 2.88
N ASN A 259 8.12 -18.16 1.60
CA ASN A 259 7.49 -17.43 0.49
C ASN A 259 5.96 -17.44 0.58
N ASP A 260 5.34 -18.59 0.80
CA ASP A 260 3.88 -18.72 0.85
C ASP A 260 3.32 -18.25 2.20
N ILE A 261 4.06 -18.46 3.29
CA ILE A 261 3.69 -17.97 4.61
C ILE A 261 3.69 -16.44 4.63
N PHE A 262 4.76 -15.81 4.16
CA PHE A 262 4.85 -14.35 4.09
C PHE A 262 3.86 -13.78 3.09
N HIS A 263 3.61 -14.46 1.97
CA HIS A 263 2.58 -14.06 1.02
C HIS A 263 1.21 -14.00 1.69
N LEU A 264 0.76 -15.08 2.34
CA LEU A 264 -0.54 -15.12 3.02
C LEU A 264 -0.65 -14.04 4.10
N GLY A 265 0.35 -13.95 4.99
CA GLY A 265 0.35 -12.99 6.08
C GLY A 265 0.28 -11.54 5.60
N MET A 266 1.11 -11.18 4.62
CA MET A 266 1.15 -9.81 4.09
C MET A 266 -0.07 -9.46 3.25
N ALA A 267 -0.54 -10.39 2.42
CA ALA A 267 -1.77 -10.21 1.64
C ALA A 267 -2.95 -9.87 2.55
N LYS A 268 -3.16 -10.69 3.59
CA LYS A 268 -4.32 -10.58 4.47
C LYS A 268 -4.23 -9.40 5.42
N ALA A 269 -3.03 -9.09 5.91
CA ALA A 269 -2.80 -7.86 6.67
C ALA A 269 -3.08 -6.60 5.82
N ALA A 270 -2.71 -6.61 4.53
CA ALA A 270 -2.97 -5.49 3.63
C ALA A 270 -4.48 -5.32 3.33
N GLU A 271 -5.20 -6.42 3.08
CA GLU A 271 -6.68 -6.38 2.95
C GLU A 271 -7.33 -5.81 4.23
N CYS A 272 -6.85 -6.19 5.41
CA CYS A 272 -7.30 -5.65 6.69
C CYS A 272 -7.05 -4.13 6.81
N VAL A 273 -5.88 -3.64 6.41
CA VAL A 273 -5.56 -2.20 6.39
C VAL A 273 -6.45 -1.45 5.39
N GLY A 274 -6.77 -2.06 4.24
CA GLY A 274 -7.68 -1.50 3.24
C GLY A 274 -9.04 -1.08 3.82
N CYS A 275 -9.62 -1.92 4.69
CA CYS A 275 -10.87 -1.59 5.38
C CYS A 275 -10.73 -0.35 6.31
N GLY A 276 -9.59 -0.21 6.99
CA GLY A 276 -9.26 0.97 7.78
C GLY A 276 -9.13 2.23 6.95
N ASN A 277 -8.48 2.12 5.78
CA ASN A 277 -8.31 3.23 4.85
C ASN A 277 -9.66 3.69 4.29
N GLU A 278 -10.59 2.79 3.96
CA GLU A 278 -11.93 3.18 3.52
C GLU A 278 -12.70 3.95 4.60
N MET A 279 -12.50 3.60 5.87
CA MET A 279 -13.07 4.34 6.99
C MET A 279 -12.44 5.73 7.15
N GLU A 280 -11.11 5.79 7.07
CA GLU A 280 -10.39 7.06 7.08
C GLU A 280 -10.84 7.98 5.94
N ASP A 281 -10.80 7.48 4.69
CA ASP A 281 -11.19 8.17 3.47
C ASP A 281 -12.61 8.72 3.60
N ALA A 282 -13.55 7.94 4.15
CA ALA A 282 -14.92 8.39 4.32
C ALA A 282 -15.04 9.61 5.26
N ILE A 283 -14.22 9.67 6.32
CA ILE A 283 -14.19 10.80 7.24
C ILE A 283 -13.52 12.02 6.59
N VAL A 284 -12.42 11.81 5.88
CA VAL A 284 -11.62 12.88 5.27
C VAL A 284 -12.36 13.51 4.09
N ASN A 285 -12.96 12.69 3.24
CA ASN A 285 -13.59 13.11 1.99
C ASN A 285 -15.09 13.43 2.18
N GLY A 286 -15.67 13.11 3.34
CA GLY A 286 -17.09 13.35 3.62
C GLY A 286 -18.06 12.45 2.84
N GLY A 287 -17.60 11.29 2.36
CA GLY A 287 -18.43 10.40 1.55
C GLY A 287 -17.88 8.99 1.47
N ILE A 288 -18.75 8.01 1.22
CA ILE A 288 -18.35 6.61 1.07
C ILE A 288 -17.62 6.43 -0.26
N LYS A 289 -16.40 5.89 -0.22
CA LYS A 289 -15.57 5.60 -1.39
C LYS A 289 -16.23 4.60 -2.33
N ILE A 290 -15.98 4.75 -3.63
CA ILE A 290 -16.48 3.85 -4.68
C ILE A 290 -15.28 3.31 -5.48
N PRO A 291 -15.12 1.98 -5.60
CA PRO A 291 -15.80 0.93 -4.83
C PRO A 291 -15.24 0.82 -3.40
N SER A 292 -16.03 0.27 -2.46
CA SER A 292 -15.56 -0.02 -1.09
C SER A 292 -16.46 -1.03 -0.37
N TRP A 293 -15.95 -1.69 0.68
CA TRP A 293 -16.79 -2.57 1.51
C TRP A 293 -17.95 -1.82 2.18
N PRO A 294 -17.74 -0.60 2.74
CA PRO A 294 -18.85 0.22 3.25
C PRO A 294 -19.92 0.48 2.19
N LEU A 295 -19.56 0.73 0.93
CA LEU A 295 -20.55 0.92 -0.13
C LEU A 295 -21.38 -0.34 -0.37
N TYR A 296 -20.69 -1.47 -0.57
CA TYR A 296 -21.35 -2.77 -0.80
C TYR A 296 -22.33 -3.11 0.33
N TYR A 297 -21.87 -3.05 1.58
CA TYR A 297 -22.75 -3.36 2.70
C TYR A 297 -23.86 -2.32 2.88
N SER A 298 -23.64 -1.05 2.52
CA SER A 298 -24.70 -0.02 2.58
C SER A 298 -25.81 -0.31 1.59
N ILE A 299 -25.47 -0.74 0.37
CA ILE A 299 -26.45 -1.11 -0.67
C ILE A 299 -27.25 -2.35 -0.23
N VAL A 300 -26.56 -3.39 0.24
CA VAL A 300 -27.20 -4.66 0.61
C VAL A 300 -28.08 -4.54 1.86
N THR A 301 -27.63 -3.77 2.86
CA THR A 301 -28.35 -3.66 4.14
C THR A 301 -29.28 -2.45 4.23
N ASN A 302 -29.18 -1.51 3.29
CA ASN A 302 -29.82 -0.20 3.34
C ASN A 302 -29.58 0.55 4.68
N ASN A 303 -28.39 0.37 5.27
CA ASN A 303 -28.02 0.96 6.55
C ASN A 303 -26.51 1.25 6.60
N VAL A 304 -26.14 2.53 6.53
CA VAL A 304 -24.74 2.96 6.51
C VAL A 304 -24.00 2.67 7.83
N GLU A 305 -24.63 2.87 8.99
CA GLU A 305 -23.98 2.52 10.27
C GLU A 305 -23.67 1.02 10.31
N LYS A 306 -24.65 0.20 9.91
CA LYS A 306 -24.47 -1.25 9.86
C LYS A 306 -23.39 -1.66 8.86
N ALA A 307 -23.29 -0.95 7.74
CA ALA A 307 -22.29 -1.20 6.73
C ALA A 307 -20.86 -1.01 7.27
N PHE A 308 -20.61 0.10 7.98
CA PHE A 308 -19.30 0.33 8.60
C PHE A 308 -18.99 -0.67 9.73
N GLU A 309 -19.99 -1.12 10.49
CA GLU A 309 -19.82 -2.21 11.45
C GLU A 309 -19.40 -3.53 10.77
N LEU A 310 -20.02 -3.85 9.64
CA LEU A 310 -19.68 -5.04 8.86
C LEU A 310 -18.29 -4.92 8.22
N THR A 311 -17.90 -3.74 7.75
CA THR A 311 -16.53 -3.48 7.27
C THR A 311 -15.49 -3.68 8.37
N LEU A 312 -15.75 -3.20 9.59
CA LEU A 312 -14.86 -3.45 10.73
C LEU A 312 -14.71 -4.96 11.00
N ARG A 313 -15.82 -5.71 11.00
CA ARG A 313 -15.80 -7.18 11.17
C ARG A 313 -15.07 -7.88 10.02
N LYS A 314 -15.26 -7.44 8.78
CA LYS A 314 -14.53 -7.95 7.60
C LYS A 314 -13.02 -7.78 7.78
N SER A 315 -12.59 -6.64 8.33
CA SER A 315 -11.18 -6.41 8.65
C SER A 315 -10.63 -7.36 9.72
N GLU A 316 -11.46 -7.74 10.70
CA GLU A 316 -11.07 -8.72 11.73
C GLU A 316 -10.89 -10.12 11.13
N ILE A 317 -11.78 -10.53 10.21
CA ILE A 317 -11.65 -11.80 9.46
C ILE A 317 -10.33 -11.83 8.68
N TYR A 318 -10.01 -10.77 7.94
CA TYR A 318 -8.73 -10.69 7.23
C TYR A 318 -7.53 -10.79 8.19
N LEU A 319 -7.60 -10.14 9.36
CA LEU A 319 -6.52 -10.21 10.33
C LEU A 319 -6.41 -11.61 10.97
N ASP A 320 -7.52 -12.32 11.14
CA ASP A 320 -7.52 -13.70 11.63
C ASP A 320 -6.89 -14.66 10.61
N GLU A 321 -7.18 -14.49 9.32
CA GLU A 321 -6.47 -15.22 8.26
C GLU A 321 -4.97 -14.90 8.25
N ALA A 322 -4.57 -13.63 8.48
CA ALA A 322 -3.16 -13.26 8.60
C ALA A 322 -2.48 -13.92 9.83
N LYS A 323 -3.22 -14.18 10.92
CA LYS A 323 -2.70 -14.90 12.10
C LYS A 323 -2.47 -16.38 11.81
N ILE A 324 -3.22 -17.00 10.90
CA ILE A 324 -2.95 -18.38 10.46
C ILE A 324 -1.51 -18.46 9.91
N ALA A 325 -1.09 -17.48 9.11
CA ALA A 325 0.30 -17.43 8.62
C ALA A 325 1.32 -17.34 9.76
N LEU A 326 1.02 -16.68 10.88
CA LEU A 326 1.92 -16.66 12.04
C LEU A 326 2.08 -18.02 12.71
N GLU A 327 1.01 -18.81 12.75
CA GLU A 327 1.04 -20.16 13.31
C GLU A 327 1.78 -21.13 12.37
N MET A 328 1.79 -20.84 11.06
CA MET A 328 2.56 -21.61 10.06
C MET A 328 4.07 -21.33 10.09
N LEU A 329 4.52 -20.23 10.69
CA LEU A 329 5.95 -19.89 10.74
C LEU A 329 6.73 -20.96 11.55
N PRO A 330 7.93 -21.36 11.11
CA PRO A 330 8.82 -22.23 11.88
C PRO A 330 9.05 -21.71 13.31
N GLU A 331 9.22 -22.63 14.27
CA GLU A 331 9.32 -22.29 15.70
C GLU A 331 10.57 -21.46 16.03
N GLU A 332 11.66 -21.73 15.32
CA GLU A 332 12.95 -21.07 15.43
C GLU A 332 12.91 -19.60 14.96
N MET A 333 11.87 -19.17 14.24
CA MET A 333 11.78 -17.81 13.73
C MET A 333 11.51 -16.80 14.85
N THR A 334 12.46 -15.87 15.03
CA THR A 334 12.39 -14.88 16.11
C THR A 334 11.49 -13.67 15.81
N ILE A 335 10.92 -13.59 14.60
CA ILE A 335 10.08 -12.47 14.13
C ILE A 335 8.62 -12.55 14.60
N LYS A 336 8.15 -13.71 15.07
CA LYS A 336 6.75 -13.89 15.53
C LYS A 336 6.26 -12.78 16.48
N PRO A 337 7.02 -12.35 17.51
CA PRO A 337 6.58 -11.27 18.40
C PRO A 337 6.43 -9.91 17.71
N PHE A 338 7.33 -9.57 16.78
CA PHE A 338 7.23 -8.35 15.96
C PHE A 338 5.92 -8.33 15.16
N LEU A 339 5.60 -9.42 14.46
CA LEU A 339 4.38 -9.49 13.63
C LEU A 339 3.11 -9.47 14.49
N LYS A 340 3.12 -10.14 15.66
CA LYS A 340 2.01 -10.07 16.63
C LYS A 340 1.77 -8.63 17.10
N PHE A 341 2.84 -7.87 17.35
CA PHE A 341 2.71 -6.44 17.69
C PHE A 341 2.19 -5.62 16.50
N LEU A 342 2.69 -5.87 15.30
CA LEU A 342 2.21 -5.20 14.08
C LEU A 342 0.70 -5.39 13.88
N PHE A 343 0.17 -6.60 14.09
CA PHE A 343 -1.27 -6.86 14.00
C PHE A 343 -2.09 -6.09 15.04
N LEU A 344 -1.55 -5.80 16.23
CA LEU A 344 -2.20 -4.91 17.17
C LEU A 344 -2.30 -3.48 16.63
N THR A 345 -1.26 -2.99 15.94
CA THR A 345 -1.27 -1.65 15.34
C THR A 345 -2.30 -1.52 14.22
N VAL A 346 -2.42 -2.53 13.36
CA VAL A 346 -3.44 -2.60 12.29
C VAL A 346 -4.84 -2.66 12.89
N SER A 347 -5.08 -3.54 13.87
CA SER A 347 -6.37 -3.62 14.55
C SER A 347 -6.75 -2.33 15.27
N HIS A 348 -5.77 -1.66 15.90
CA HIS A 348 -5.98 -0.36 16.53
C HIS A 348 -6.38 0.71 15.50
N TYR A 349 -5.69 0.78 14.36
CA TYR A 349 -5.98 1.71 13.29
C TYR A 349 -7.44 1.63 12.81
N ASN A 350 -7.93 0.41 12.53
CA ASN A 350 -9.30 0.19 12.07
C ASN A 350 -10.34 0.57 13.15
N GLN A 351 -10.12 0.11 14.40
CA GLN A 351 -10.99 0.45 15.53
C GLN A 351 -11.03 1.95 15.82
N TYR A 352 -9.88 2.63 15.67
CA TYR A 352 -9.77 4.06 15.93
C TYR A 352 -10.65 4.84 14.95
N TRP A 353 -10.57 4.58 13.65
CA TRP A 353 -11.36 5.30 12.65
C TRP A 353 -12.86 5.04 12.80
N PHE A 354 -13.26 3.79 13.04
CA PHE A 354 -14.64 3.47 13.34
C PHE A 354 -15.15 4.25 14.58
N ASN A 355 -14.35 4.31 15.65
CA ASN A 355 -14.70 5.07 16.85
C ASN A 355 -14.72 6.59 16.61
N VAL A 356 -13.92 7.12 15.67
CA VAL A 356 -14.03 8.52 15.24
C VAL A 356 -15.39 8.78 14.59
N MET A 357 -15.86 7.90 13.70
CA MET A 357 -17.17 8.04 13.07
C MET A 357 -18.30 8.06 14.09
N LYS A 358 -18.30 7.10 15.03
CA LYS A 358 -19.30 7.03 16.11
C LYS A 358 -19.30 8.28 16.98
N ARG A 359 -18.12 8.77 17.40
CA ARG A 359 -18.01 9.97 18.25
C ARG A 359 -18.46 11.25 17.56
N ARG A 360 -18.32 11.32 16.23
CA ARG A 360 -18.70 12.50 15.43
C ARG A 360 -20.12 12.38 14.85
N ASP A 361 -20.82 11.28 15.11
CA ASP A 361 -22.16 10.99 14.58
C ASP A 361 -22.27 11.18 13.06
N LEU A 362 -21.33 10.59 12.30
CA LEU A 362 -21.22 10.82 10.85
C LEU A 362 -22.17 9.95 10.01
N PHE A 363 -22.76 8.90 10.58
CA PHE A 363 -23.56 7.95 9.79
C PHE A 363 -24.82 8.56 9.16
N PRO A 364 -25.60 9.43 9.84
CA PRO A 364 -26.75 10.10 9.21
C PRO A 364 -26.33 10.96 8.01
N TYR A 365 -25.18 11.63 8.12
CA TYR A 365 -24.63 12.44 7.04
C TYR A 365 -24.24 11.57 5.82
N PHE A 366 -23.52 10.47 6.05
CA PHE A 366 -23.16 9.54 4.98
C PHE A 366 -24.39 8.86 4.35
N GLN A 367 -25.40 8.50 5.13
CA GLN A 367 -26.66 7.94 4.63
C GLN A 367 -27.36 8.91 3.67
N LYS A 368 -27.40 10.19 4.01
CA LYS A 368 -27.97 11.24 3.15
C LYS A 368 -27.17 11.38 1.85
N ASN A 369 -25.85 11.49 1.92
CA ASN A 369 -24.98 11.66 0.75
C ASN A 369 -25.06 10.46 -0.20
N LEU A 370 -25.05 9.24 0.32
CA LEU A 370 -25.19 8.02 -0.47
C LEU A 370 -26.52 8.01 -1.23
N SER A 371 -27.61 8.38 -0.56
CA SER A 371 -28.95 8.43 -1.15
C SER A 371 -29.04 9.43 -2.30
N ILE A 372 -28.28 10.54 -2.24
CA ILE A 372 -28.20 11.53 -3.32
C ILE A 372 -27.36 10.98 -4.48
N SER A 373 -26.20 10.40 -4.19
CA SER A 373 -25.29 9.85 -5.19
C SER A 373 -25.95 8.74 -6.02
N ILE A 374 -26.64 7.77 -5.38
CA ILE A 374 -27.35 6.68 -6.06
C ILE A 374 -28.54 7.19 -6.89
N LYS A 375 -29.19 8.29 -6.49
CA LYS A 375 -30.29 8.89 -7.27
C LYS A 375 -29.79 9.58 -8.54
N ASN A 376 -28.59 10.16 -8.49
CA ASN A 376 -27.99 10.86 -9.63
C ASN A 376 -27.29 9.92 -10.62
N SER A 377 -27.06 8.66 -10.25
CA SER A 377 -26.47 7.63 -11.13
C SER A 377 -27.49 6.81 -11.92
N LYS A 378 -28.80 7.05 -11.70
CA LYS A 378 -29.91 6.50 -12.48
C LYS A 378 -30.40 7.51 -13.50
#